data_AF-A0A7L2QLA5-F1
#
_entry.id   AF-A0A7L2QLA5-F1
#
_cell.length_a   1.000
_cell.length_b   1.000
_cell.length_c   1.000
_cell.angle_alpha   90.00
_cell.angle_beta   90.00
_cell.angle_gamma   90.00
#
_symmetry.space_group_name_H-M   'P 1'
#
loop_
_entity.id
_entity.type
_entity.pdbx_description
1 polymer ?
#
loop_
_entity_poly.entity_id
_entity_poly.type
_entity_poly.pdbx_seq_one_letter_code
_entity_poly.pdbx_strand_id
1 'polypeptide(L)'
;VPQADSSWRRERILHVPLCREDCEEWWQDCKDALTCKENWHKGWNWATGTNRCPWGSVCRPFSQVFPRPQDLCEKIWSGSFRYSPEPRGSGRCIQMWFDPAQGNPNVAVAEYFAGRRRSSPAQGGTEAPQSDRAGRALPWALLPLLPLALLLLPEG
;
A
#
# COMPACT_ATOMS: atom_id res chain seq x y z
N VAL A 1 -5.59 10.44 -3.77
CA VAL A 1 -4.26 10.14 -3.20
C VAL A 1 -4.46 9.55 -1.82
N PRO A 2 -3.63 8.62 -1.33
CA PRO A 2 -3.77 8.09 0.03
C PRO A 2 -3.67 9.21 1.09
N GLN A 3 -4.56 9.17 2.08
CA GLN A 3 -4.48 10.04 3.24
C GLN A 3 -3.29 9.62 4.10
N ALA A 4 -2.54 10.59 4.60
CA ALA A 4 -1.49 10.42 5.57
C ALA A 4 -1.95 11.07 6.87
N ASP A 5 -2.08 10.29 7.94
CA ASP A 5 -2.37 10.84 9.26
C ASP A 5 -1.05 11.08 9.99
N SER A 6 -0.45 12.23 9.74
CA SER A 6 0.80 12.66 10.38
C SER A 6 0.70 14.13 10.78
N SER A 7 1.44 14.54 11.81
CA SER A 7 1.41 15.91 12.35
C SER A 7 1.78 17.01 11.35
N TRP A 8 2.33 16.66 10.19
CA TRP A 8 2.94 17.60 9.24
C TRP A 8 2.44 17.45 7.79
N ARG A 9 1.64 16.42 7.48
CA ARG A 9 1.10 16.21 6.13
C ARG A 9 -0.20 15.40 6.16
N ARG A 10 -1.20 15.82 5.36
CA ARG A 10 -2.54 15.21 5.24
C ARG A 10 -2.66 14.14 4.15
N GLU A 11 -1.80 14.19 3.14
CA GLU A 11 -1.80 13.25 2.02
C GLU A 11 -0.38 12.80 1.72
N ARG A 12 -0.19 11.62 1.12
CA ARG A 12 1.13 11.23 0.63
C ARG A 12 1.04 10.39 -0.62
N ILE A 13 2.11 10.43 -1.40
CA ILE A 13 2.30 9.49 -2.50
C ILE A 13 2.68 8.11 -1.97
N LEU A 14 2.20 7.08 -2.66
CA LEU A 14 2.50 5.69 -2.43
C LEU A 14 2.61 4.98 -3.77
N HIS A 15 3.59 4.09 -3.88
CA HIS A 15 3.80 3.22 -5.03
C HIS A 15 3.82 3.95 -6.37
N VAL A 16 4.39 5.16 -6.40
CA VAL A 16 4.62 5.87 -7.65
C VAL A 16 5.62 5.06 -8.49
N PRO A 17 5.26 4.64 -9.71
CA PRO A 17 6.13 3.78 -10.52
C PRO A 17 7.30 4.60 -11.04
N LEU A 18 8.45 4.57 -10.36
CA LEU A 18 9.65 5.30 -10.76
C LEU A 18 10.32 4.58 -11.93
N CYS A 19 10.70 5.32 -12.97
CA CYS A 19 11.38 4.73 -14.14
C CYS A 19 12.67 4.03 -13.74
N ARG A 20 13.00 2.98 -14.50
CA ARG A 20 14.17 2.14 -14.24
C ARG A 20 15.45 2.96 -14.12
N GLU A 21 15.73 3.80 -15.11
CA GLU A 21 16.97 4.57 -15.19
C GLU A 21 17.06 5.58 -14.05
N ASP A 22 15.96 6.27 -13.69
CA ASP A 22 15.94 7.20 -12.54
C ASP A 22 16.31 6.51 -11.22
N CYS A 23 15.81 5.29 -11.00
CA CYS A 23 16.12 4.55 -9.78
C CYS A 23 17.56 4.01 -9.77
N GLU A 24 18.01 3.46 -10.90
CA GLU A 24 19.34 2.86 -11.05
C GLU A 24 20.45 3.90 -11.00
N GLU A 25 20.28 5.03 -11.71
CA GLU A 25 21.24 6.14 -11.69
C GLU A 25 21.31 6.78 -10.29
N TRP A 26 20.18 7.03 -9.64
CA TRP A 26 20.18 7.56 -8.27
C TRP A 26 20.95 6.65 -7.31
N TRP A 27 20.73 5.34 -7.38
CA TRP A 27 21.48 4.39 -6.56
C TRP A 27 22.96 4.37 -6.90
N GLN A 28 23.30 4.37 -8.19
CA GLN A 28 24.67 4.31 -8.67
C GLN A 28 25.48 5.53 -8.20
N ASP A 29 24.91 6.72 -8.27
CA ASP A 29 25.54 7.97 -7.82
C ASP A 29 25.75 8.00 -6.30
N CYS A 30 24.91 7.30 -5.54
CA CYS A 30 24.94 7.30 -4.08
C CYS A 30 25.67 6.11 -3.46
N LYS A 31 25.98 5.04 -4.20
CA LYS A 31 26.39 3.73 -3.65
C LYS A 31 27.58 3.76 -2.66
N ASP A 32 28.48 4.72 -2.82
CA ASP A 32 29.68 4.91 -2.00
C ASP A 32 29.51 5.98 -0.89
N ALA A 33 28.39 6.72 -0.90
CA ALA A 33 28.04 7.62 0.18
C ALA A 33 27.70 6.85 1.46
N LEU A 34 27.59 7.54 2.59
CA LEU A 34 27.29 6.91 3.88
C LEU A 34 25.87 7.20 4.35
N THR A 35 25.24 6.20 4.96
CA THR A 35 24.01 6.36 5.73
C THR A 35 23.97 5.39 6.90
N CYS A 36 23.13 5.66 7.88
CA CYS A 36 22.97 4.82 9.08
C CYS A 36 21.59 4.14 9.14
N LYS A 37 20.72 4.37 8.14
CA LYS A 37 19.36 3.83 8.12
C LYS A 37 18.81 3.65 6.69
N GLU A 38 17.94 2.64 6.56
CA GLU A 38 17.20 2.37 5.33
C GLU A 38 15.93 3.21 5.15
N ASN A 39 15.33 3.73 6.22
CA ASN A 39 14.08 4.49 6.16
C ASN A 39 14.31 5.89 6.69
N TRP A 40 14.13 6.89 5.83
CA TRP A 40 14.41 8.28 6.11
C TRP A 40 13.18 9.08 6.50
N HIS A 41 11.97 8.51 6.44
CA HIS A 41 10.78 9.17 6.98
C HIS A 41 10.70 9.13 8.50
N LYS A 42 11.27 8.10 9.16
CA LYS A 42 11.05 7.88 10.60
C LYS A 42 12.26 7.30 11.32
N GLY A 43 12.25 7.47 12.64
CA GLY A 43 13.23 6.87 13.53
C GLY A 43 14.61 7.52 13.47
N TRP A 44 14.67 8.82 13.12
CA TRP A 44 15.84 9.67 13.35
C TRP A 44 15.88 10.14 14.81
N ASN A 45 17.07 10.48 15.30
CA ASN A 45 17.22 11.23 16.54
C ASN A 45 17.09 12.73 16.24
N TRP A 46 16.16 13.42 16.89
CA TRP A 46 15.88 14.85 16.70
C TRP A 46 16.25 15.73 17.91
N ALA A 47 16.98 15.19 18.90
CA ALA A 47 17.30 15.90 20.14
C ALA A 47 18.02 17.24 19.91
N THR A 48 18.73 17.40 18.79
CA THR A 48 19.46 18.62 18.43
C THR A 48 18.71 19.52 17.44
N GLY A 49 17.42 19.27 17.19
CA GLY A 49 16.60 20.00 16.21
C GLY A 49 16.88 19.65 14.73
N THR A 50 17.93 18.88 14.46
CA THR A 50 18.29 18.32 13.14
C THR A 50 18.32 16.81 13.21
N ASN A 51 18.07 16.12 12.10
CA ASN A 51 18.08 14.66 12.08
C ASN A 51 19.50 14.12 12.27
N ARG A 52 19.66 13.29 13.29
CA ARG A 52 20.89 12.55 13.59
C ARG A 52 20.62 11.06 13.54
N CYS A 53 21.68 10.30 13.26
CA CYS A 53 21.63 8.85 13.34
C CYS A 53 21.08 8.37 14.70
N PRO A 54 20.29 7.30 14.73
CA PRO A 54 19.82 6.69 15.97
C PRO A 54 21.00 6.34 16.88
N TRP A 55 20.77 6.41 18.19
CA TRP A 55 21.75 5.95 19.17
C TRP A 55 22.17 4.51 18.89
N GLY A 56 23.49 4.26 18.92
CA GLY A 56 24.06 2.94 18.67
C GLY A 56 24.07 2.49 17.19
N SER A 57 23.57 3.31 16.26
CA SER A 57 23.70 3.01 14.83
C SER A 57 25.07 3.40 14.29
N VAL A 58 25.52 2.67 13.26
CA VAL A 58 26.80 2.90 12.60
C VAL A 58 26.56 3.32 11.15
N CYS A 59 27.28 4.35 10.71
CA CYS A 59 27.29 4.76 9.31
C CYS A 59 27.95 3.68 8.46
N ARG A 60 27.27 3.27 7.40
CA ARG A 60 27.72 2.27 6.44
C ARG A 60 27.56 2.81 5.02
N PRO A 61 28.33 2.30 4.05
CA PRO A 61 28.10 2.61 2.64
C PRO A 61 26.64 2.37 2.24
N PHE A 62 26.11 3.25 1.38
CA PHE A 62 24.76 3.14 0.84
C PHE A 62 24.53 1.78 0.20
N SER A 63 25.51 1.26 -0.53
CA SER A 63 25.48 -0.10 -1.11
C SER A 63 25.30 -1.21 -0.07
N GLN A 64 25.71 -1.02 1.19
CA GLN A 64 25.46 -2.00 2.26
C GLN A 64 24.06 -1.85 2.88
N VAL A 65 23.53 -0.62 2.94
CA VAL A 65 22.21 -0.34 3.50
C VAL A 65 21.09 -0.59 2.48
N PHE A 66 21.38 -0.32 1.21
CA PHE A 66 20.52 -0.53 0.05
C PHE A 66 21.29 -1.38 -0.98
N PRO A 67 21.22 -2.72 -0.90
CA PRO A 67 22.02 -3.60 -1.75
C PRO A 67 21.70 -3.52 -3.25
N ARG A 68 20.48 -3.11 -3.61
CA ARG A 68 20.03 -2.95 -5.00
C ARG A 68 19.35 -1.60 -5.18
N PRO A 69 19.27 -1.07 -6.42
CA PRO A 69 18.51 0.14 -6.72
C PRO A 69 17.07 0.11 -6.19
N GLN A 70 16.36 -1.01 -6.39
CA GLN A 70 15.01 -1.20 -5.85
C GLN A 70 14.95 -1.00 -4.33
N ASP A 71 15.95 -1.48 -3.59
CA ASP A 71 15.99 -1.33 -2.13
C ASP A 71 16.05 0.15 -1.74
N LEU A 72 16.84 0.97 -2.45
CA LEU A 72 16.88 2.42 -2.23
C LEU A 72 15.51 3.05 -2.51
N CYS A 73 15.03 2.94 -3.75
CA CYS A 73 13.87 3.69 -4.22
C CYS A 73 12.59 3.34 -3.46
N GLU A 74 12.43 2.07 -3.06
CA GLU A 74 11.22 1.63 -2.35
C GLU A 74 11.30 1.88 -0.85
N LYS A 75 12.47 1.74 -0.21
CA LYS A 75 12.56 1.77 1.27
C LYS A 75 12.83 3.16 1.83
N ILE A 76 13.66 3.97 1.17
CA ILE A 76 14.16 5.23 1.73
C ILE A 76 13.03 6.19 2.13
N TRP A 77 11.97 6.24 1.34
CA TRP A 77 10.78 7.03 1.60
C TRP A 77 9.54 6.19 1.94
N SER A 78 9.70 5.08 2.64
CA SER A 78 8.59 4.24 3.13
C SER A 78 7.58 3.85 2.04
N GLY A 79 8.04 3.38 0.88
CA GLY A 79 7.16 2.96 -0.23
C GLY A 79 6.50 4.11 -1.00
N SER A 80 6.99 5.34 -0.88
CA SER A 80 6.54 6.45 -1.73
C SER A 80 6.71 6.12 -3.22
N PHE A 81 7.85 5.53 -3.58
CA PHE A 81 8.12 5.04 -4.92
C PHE A 81 8.10 3.51 -4.95
N ARG A 82 7.81 2.97 -6.13
CA ARG A 82 7.94 1.57 -6.50
C ARG A 82 8.83 1.49 -7.73
N TYR A 83 9.79 0.58 -7.74
CA TYR A 83 10.64 0.38 -8.93
C TYR A 83 9.77 -0.12 -10.10
N SER A 84 9.92 0.50 -11.26
CA SER A 84 9.31 0.06 -12.51
C SER A 84 10.39 -0.48 -13.46
N PRO A 85 10.16 -1.60 -14.15
CA PRO A 85 11.07 -2.04 -15.22
C PRO A 85 10.94 -1.20 -16.50
N GLU A 86 9.93 -0.33 -16.59
CA GLU A 86 9.70 0.51 -17.76
C GLU A 86 10.78 1.60 -17.87
N PRO A 87 11.30 1.84 -19.09
CA PRO A 87 12.30 2.86 -19.30
C PRO A 87 11.70 4.27 -19.30
N ARG A 88 12.54 5.29 -19.10
CA ARG A 88 12.22 6.70 -19.39
C ARG A 88 11.58 6.84 -20.78
N GLY A 89 10.60 7.74 -20.91
CA GLY A 89 9.88 7.98 -22.16
C GLY A 89 8.82 6.93 -22.55
N SER A 90 8.70 5.81 -21.83
CA SER A 90 7.68 4.78 -22.09
C SER A 90 6.23 5.23 -21.90
N GLY A 91 6.01 6.34 -21.19
CA GLY A 91 4.68 6.77 -20.73
C GLY A 91 4.09 5.87 -19.63
N ARG A 92 4.86 4.93 -19.08
CA ARG A 92 4.41 3.95 -18.08
C ARG A 92 5.08 4.07 -16.71
N CYS A 93 5.99 5.01 -16.54
CA CYS A 93 6.68 5.30 -15.29
C CYS A 93 6.94 6.79 -15.16
N ILE A 94 7.03 7.27 -13.92
CA ILE A 94 7.33 8.65 -13.57
C ILE A 94 8.85 8.86 -13.63
N GLN A 95 9.24 9.94 -14.29
CA GLN A 95 10.62 10.42 -14.39
C GLN A 95 10.83 11.50 -13.33
N MET A 96 11.91 11.38 -12.55
CA MET A 96 12.32 12.44 -11.62
C MET A 96 13.09 13.53 -12.34
N TRP A 97 13.79 13.18 -13.41
CA TRP A 97 14.61 14.07 -14.20
C TRP A 97 14.13 14.10 -15.65
N PHE A 98 13.87 15.30 -16.18
CA PHE A 98 13.50 15.51 -17.57
C PHE A 98 13.80 16.97 -17.97
N ASP A 99 13.98 17.20 -19.28
CA ASP A 99 14.18 18.53 -19.84
C ASP A 99 12.83 19.26 -19.96
N PRO A 100 12.60 20.36 -19.23
CA PRO A 100 11.33 21.08 -19.29
C PRO A 100 11.05 21.70 -20.67
N ALA A 101 12.07 21.94 -21.51
CA ALA A 101 11.89 22.44 -22.87
C ALA A 101 11.20 21.42 -23.78
N GLN A 102 11.26 20.12 -23.44
CA GLN A 102 10.59 19.02 -24.14
C GLN A 102 9.22 18.68 -23.53
N GLY A 103 8.77 19.47 -22.55
CA GLY A 103 7.52 19.25 -21.82
C GLY A 103 7.66 18.27 -20.66
N ASN A 104 6.62 18.16 -19.84
CA ASN A 104 6.60 17.26 -18.68
C ASN A 104 6.08 15.87 -19.09
N PRO A 105 6.93 14.83 -19.16
CA PRO A 105 6.51 13.49 -19.58
C PRO A 105 5.58 12.81 -18.57
N ASN A 106 5.54 13.28 -17.32
CA ASN A 106 4.74 12.68 -16.26
C ASN A 106 3.24 12.97 -16.38
N VAL A 107 2.84 13.93 -17.22
CA VAL A 107 1.42 14.21 -17.49
C VAL A 107 0.74 12.99 -18.12
N ALA A 108 1.32 12.46 -19.20
CA ALA A 108 0.81 11.28 -19.89
C ALA A 108 0.79 10.04 -18.98
N VAL A 109 1.80 9.90 -18.11
CA VAL A 109 1.89 8.80 -17.14
C VAL A 109 0.76 8.89 -16.11
N ALA A 110 0.51 10.09 -15.57
CA ALA A 110 -0.57 10.31 -14.61
C ALA A 110 -1.94 10.00 -15.23
N GLU A 111 -2.18 10.46 -16.45
CA GLU A 111 -3.41 10.17 -17.20
C GLU A 111 -3.60 8.68 -17.45
N TYR A 112 -2.54 7.97 -17.85
CA TYR A 112 -2.55 6.53 -18.07
C TYR A 112 -3.00 5.76 -16.81
N PHE A 113 -2.36 6.02 -15.67
CA PHE A 113 -2.71 5.33 -14.43
C PHE A 113 -4.07 5.78 -13.85
N ALA A 114 -4.47 7.04 -14.05
CA ALA A 114 -5.81 7.51 -13.68
C ALA A 114 -6.90 6.85 -14.54
N GLY A 115 -6.63 6.60 -15.82
CA GLY A 115 -7.49 5.82 -16.71
C GLY A 115 -7.63 4.38 -16.23
N ARG A 116 -6.52 3.66 -16.00
CA ARG A 116 -6.55 2.27 -15.53
C ARG A 116 -7.28 2.09 -14.19
N ARG A 117 -7.12 3.04 -13.25
CA ARG A 117 -7.86 3.02 -11.98
C ARG A 117 -9.37 3.14 -12.18
N ARG A 118 -9.82 3.98 -13.13
CA ARG A 118 -11.24 4.12 -13.46
C ARG A 118 -11.82 2.89 -14.14
N SER A 119 -11.02 2.20 -14.95
CA SER A 119 -11.43 0.99 -15.69
C SER A 119 -11.33 -0.31 -14.88
N SER A 120 -10.69 -0.29 -13.71
CA SER A 120 -10.62 -1.46 -12.84
C SER A 120 -11.92 -1.56 -12.02
N PRO A 121 -12.61 -2.73 -11.98
CA PRO A 121 -13.71 -2.92 -11.05
C PRO A 121 -13.18 -2.67 -9.65
N ALA A 122 -13.79 -1.74 -8.91
CA ALA A 122 -13.42 -1.51 -7.53
C ALA A 122 -13.51 -2.85 -6.78
N GLN A 123 -12.39 -3.33 -6.22
CA GLN A 123 -12.46 -4.26 -5.10
C GLN A 123 -12.97 -3.48 -3.89
N GLY A 124 -14.25 -3.10 -3.94
CA GLY A 124 -15.04 -2.71 -2.80
C GLY A 124 -15.75 -3.98 -2.34
N GLY A 125 -15.39 -4.46 -1.15
CA GLY A 125 -16.16 -5.50 -0.47
C GLY A 125 -17.61 -5.06 -0.42
N THR A 126 -18.44 -5.72 -1.19
CA THR A 126 -19.89 -5.68 -1.02
C THR A 126 -20.20 -6.90 -0.18
N GLU A 127 -20.04 -6.79 1.14
CA GLU A 127 -20.95 -7.52 2.01
C GLU A 127 -22.32 -6.91 1.74
N ALA A 128 -23.07 -7.57 0.86
CA ALA A 128 -24.49 -7.30 0.71
C ALA A 128 -25.11 -7.44 2.12
N PRO A 129 -25.91 -6.47 2.59
CA PRO A 129 -26.77 -6.73 3.73
C PRO A 129 -27.66 -7.89 3.33
N GLN A 130 -27.57 -9.01 4.05
CA GLN A 130 -28.52 -10.10 3.90
C GLN A 130 -29.90 -9.49 4.12
N SER A 131 -30.71 -9.54 3.06
CA SER A 131 -32.12 -9.20 3.14
C SER A 131 -32.76 -10.27 4.01
N ASP A 132 -32.93 -9.96 5.29
CA ASP A 132 -33.77 -10.73 6.19
C ASP A 132 -35.18 -10.74 5.62
N ARG A 133 -35.48 -11.85 4.96
CA ARG A 133 -36.79 -12.21 4.45
C ARG A 133 -37.68 -12.32 5.68
N ALA A 134 -38.52 -11.32 5.91
CA ALA A 134 -39.52 -11.30 6.97
C ALA A 134 -40.34 -12.60 6.97
N GLY A 135 -39.96 -13.53 7.84
CA GLY A 135 -40.77 -14.69 8.17
C GLY A 135 -42.00 -14.19 8.90
N ARG A 136 -43.17 -14.31 8.26
CA ARG A 136 -44.46 -14.12 8.93
C ARG A 136 -44.51 -15.06 10.15
N ALA A 137 -44.49 -14.49 11.35
CA ALA A 137 -44.78 -15.22 12.57
C ALA A 137 -46.20 -15.79 12.48
N LEU A 138 -46.33 -17.11 12.47
CA LEU A 138 -47.62 -17.75 12.69
C LEU A 138 -48.00 -17.61 14.18
N PRO A 139 -49.25 -17.25 14.51
CA PRO A 139 -49.68 -17.13 15.88
C PRO A 139 -49.67 -18.49 16.59
N TRP A 140 -49.16 -18.51 17.82
CA TRP A 140 -48.98 -19.64 18.75
C TRP A 140 -50.26 -20.47 19.04
N ALA A 141 -51.43 -20.11 18.53
CA ALA A 141 -52.65 -20.85 18.82
C ALA A 141 -52.82 -22.01 17.84
N LEU A 142 -52.49 -23.23 18.29
CA LEU A 142 -53.19 -24.52 18.03
C LEU A 142 -52.24 -25.71 18.27
N LEU A 143 -51.98 -26.02 19.55
CA LEU A 143 -51.55 -27.35 19.98
C LEU A 143 -52.78 -28.04 20.61
N PRO A 144 -53.52 -28.89 19.88
CA PRO A 144 -54.50 -29.74 20.52
C PRO A 144 -53.77 -30.88 21.24
N LEU A 145 -54.07 -31.02 22.52
CA LEU A 145 -53.73 -32.16 23.38
C LEU A 145 -54.47 -33.42 22.91
N LEU A 146 -53.77 -34.56 22.77
CA LEU A 146 -54.17 -35.93 23.15
C LEU A 146 -53.28 -36.99 22.45
N PRO A 147 -53.19 -38.25 22.93
CA PRO A 147 -53.15 -38.75 24.31
C PRO A 147 -51.93 -39.66 24.57
N LEU A 148 -51.74 -39.93 25.86
CA LEU A 148 -50.97 -41.03 26.42
C LEU A 148 -51.45 -42.40 25.90
N ALA A 149 -50.50 -43.35 25.85
CA ALA A 149 -50.67 -44.80 25.76
C ALA A 149 -50.95 -45.40 24.37
N LEU A 150 -49.96 -46.13 23.86
CA LEU A 150 -49.95 -47.58 23.62
C LEU A 150 -48.66 -47.86 22.82
N LEU A 151 -47.62 -48.48 23.39
CA LEU A 151 -47.49 -49.90 23.78
C LEU A 151 -46.43 -50.55 22.88
N LEU A 152 -45.59 -51.37 23.51
CA LEU A 152 -44.76 -52.46 22.96
C LEU A 152 -43.37 -52.06 22.45
N LEU A 153 -42.36 -52.30 23.29
CA LEU A 153 -41.27 -53.22 22.95
C LEU A 153 -40.68 -53.81 24.26
N PRO A 154 -40.75 -55.13 24.47
CA PRO A 154 -39.90 -55.84 25.43
C PRO A 154 -38.52 -56.12 24.80
N GLU A 155 -37.56 -56.54 25.63
CA GLU A 155 -36.50 -57.55 25.42
C GLU A 155 -35.39 -57.28 26.46
N GLY A 156 -35.31 -58.08 27.53
CA GLY A 156 -34.20 -58.07 28.50
C GLY A 156 -34.61 -58.21 29.96
#